data_AF-A0A329WG62-F1
#
_entry.id   AF-A0A329WG62-F1
#
_cell.length_a   1.000
_cell.length_b   1.000
_cell.length_c   1.000
_cell.angle_alpha   90.00
_cell.angle_beta   90.00
_cell.angle_gamma   90.00
#
_symmetry.space_group_name_H-M   'P 1'
#
loop_
_entity.id
_entity.type
_entity.pdbx_description
1 polymer ?
#
loop_
_entity_poly.entity_id
_entity_poly.type
_entity_poly.pdbx_seq_one_letter_code
_entity_poly.pdbx_strand_id
1 'polypeptide(L)'
;MNKYMKLIPAYHMEGKKYVRMLEAVTDIFNQNALTTDLLISSFDLDKAVGKQLDIIGEWVGRNRMIQTPIDSYYFSFDITDLGFDSGRWKGRFDSDKSYINLDDDNYRVVIKAKIGANNWDGTAESFNNILSFIHSNNGLSVSFEDNLDMSFTVTVKGKSISTITKEIIHQGYLSLKPMGITVNYHIVEG
;
A
#
# COMPACT_ATOMS: atom_id res chain seq x y z
N MET A 1 36.01 8.91 1.07
CA MET A 1 36.82 9.75 0.17
C MET A 1 36.30 9.59 -1.24
N ASN A 2 35.81 10.68 -1.83
CA ASN A 2 35.16 10.72 -3.13
C ASN A 2 36.10 10.23 -4.25
N LYS A 3 35.56 9.59 -5.29
CA LYS A 3 36.32 9.05 -6.44
C LYS A 3 37.22 10.12 -7.07
N TYR A 4 36.75 11.37 -7.11
CA TYR A 4 37.45 12.49 -7.75
C TYR A 4 38.65 13.00 -6.95
N MET A 5 38.73 12.75 -5.65
CA MET A 5 39.90 13.15 -4.84
C MET A 5 41.18 12.42 -5.26
N LYS A 6 41.05 11.23 -5.86
CA LYS A 6 42.20 10.46 -6.36
C LYS A 6 42.84 11.08 -7.61
N LEU A 7 42.19 12.05 -8.24
CA LEU A 7 42.67 12.73 -9.43
C LEU A 7 43.50 13.99 -9.12
N ILE A 8 43.64 14.36 -7.84
CA ILE A 8 44.45 15.51 -7.43
C ILE A 8 45.94 15.16 -7.65
N PRO A 9 46.68 15.95 -8.46
CA PRO A 9 48.12 15.75 -8.61
C PRO A 9 48.85 15.89 -7.27
N ALA A 10 49.87 15.06 -7.04
CA ALA A 10 50.59 15.01 -5.75
C ALA A 10 51.08 16.39 -5.27
N TYR A 11 51.53 17.24 -6.20
CA TYR A 11 51.98 18.60 -5.91
C TYR A 11 50.92 19.48 -5.22
N HIS A 12 49.64 19.29 -5.55
CA HIS A 12 48.56 20.11 -4.99
C HIS A 12 47.94 19.53 -3.71
N MET A 13 48.33 18.32 -3.29
CA MET A 13 47.78 17.67 -2.09
C MET A 13 48.22 18.34 -0.78
N GLU A 14 49.35 19.04 -0.77
CA GLU A 14 49.85 19.76 0.42
C GLU A 14 48.98 20.98 0.78
N GLY A 15 48.25 21.52 -0.20
CA GLY A 15 47.36 22.68 -0.04
C GLY A 15 46.05 22.34 0.67
N LYS A 16 46.06 22.29 2.01
CA LYS A 16 44.87 21.92 2.84
C LYS A 16 43.57 22.66 2.47
N LYS A 17 43.65 23.98 2.17
CA LYS A 17 42.46 24.78 1.79
C LYS A 17 41.94 24.41 0.40
N TYR A 18 42.84 24.11 -0.54
CA TYR A 18 42.50 23.70 -1.89
C TYR A 18 41.82 22.34 -1.90
N VAL A 19 42.40 21.34 -1.22
CA VAL A 19 41.83 19.99 -1.11
C VAL A 19 40.44 20.04 -0.47
N ARG A 20 40.27 20.81 0.62
CA ARG A 20 38.97 20.93 1.30
C ARG A 20 37.90 21.61 0.44
N MET A 21 38.28 22.61 -0.36
CA MET A 21 37.37 23.25 -1.31
C MET A 21 36.92 22.26 -2.39
N LEU A 22 37.85 21.51 -2.98
CA LEU A 22 37.51 20.49 -3.96
C LEU A 22 36.65 19.38 -3.36
N GLU A 23 36.91 18.97 -2.12
CA GLU A 23 36.13 17.94 -1.43
C GLU A 23 34.68 18.38 -1.32
N ALA A 24 34.44 19.58 -0.79
CA ALA A 24 33.09 20.14 -0.67
C ALA A 24 32.37 20.23 -2.03
N VAL A 25 33.05 20.72 -3.07
CA VAL A 25 32.45 20.87 -4.41
C VAL A 25 32.13 19.50 -5.01
N THR A 26 33.10 18.58 -5.02
CA THR A 26 32.93 17.26 -5.64
C THR A 26 31.96 16.37 -4.88
N ASP A 27 31.85 16.52 -3.56
CA ASP A 27 30.91 15.76 -2.74
C ASP A 27 29.46 16.12 -3.07
N ILE A 28 29.14 17.40 -3.27
CA ILE A 28 27.79 17.81 -3.67
C ILE A 28 27.41 17.19 -5.02
N PHE A 29 28.30 17.25 -6.01
CA PHE A 29 28.02 16.65 -7.33
C PHE A 29 27.92 15.13 -7.27
N ASN A 30 28.75 14.47 -6.47
CA ASN A 30 28.70 13.02 -6.31
C ASN A 30 27.40 12.60 -5.58
N GLN A 31 26.98 13.33 -4.55
CA GLN A 31 25.70 13.10 -3.87
C GLN A 31 24.51 13.32 -4.83
N ASN A 32 24.54 14.36 -5.65
CA ASN A 32 23.50 14.60 -6.67
C ASN A 32 23.44 13.47 -7.70
N ALA A 33 24.59 13.00 -8.19
CA ALA A 33 24.64 11.87 -9.13
C ALA A 33 24.05 10.60 -8.48
N LEU A 34 24.50 10.25 -7.27
CA LEU A 34 23.99 9.09 -6.53
C LEU A 34 22.49 9.19 -6.25
N THR A 35 22.00 10.38 -5.87
CA THR A 35 20.57 10.59 -5.60
C THR A 35 19.74 10.46 -6.88
N THR A 36 20.25 10.95 -8.00
CA THR A 36 19.59 10.84 -9.31
C THR A 36 19.52 9.38 -9.77
N ASP A 37 20.60 8.62 -9.59
CA ASP A 37 20.63 7.20 -9.92
C ASP A 37 19.67 6.39 -9.03
N LEU A 38 19.56 6.75 -7.76
CA LEU A 38 18.63 6.12 -6.81
C LEU A 38 17.17 6.49 -7.06
N LEU A 39 16.89 7.58 -7.76
CA LEU A 39 15.52 8.06 -7.97
C LEU A 39 14.69 7.01 -8.70
N ILE A 40 15.24 6.38 -9.75
CA ILE A 40 14.53 5.34 -10.51
C ILE A 40 14.18 4.14 -9.63
N SER A 41 15.14 3.65 -8.84
CA SER A 41 14.91 2.47 -7.99
C SER A 41 14.04 2.75 -6.77
N SER A 42 13.96 4.02 -6.33
CA SER A 42 13.13 4.41 -5.19
C SER A 42 11.64 4.52 -5.53
N PHE A 43 11.30 4.68 -6.81
CA PHE A 43 9.92 4.65 -7.32
C PHE A 43 9.52 3.28 -7.90
N ASP A 44 10.32 2.24 -7.65
CA ASP A 44 9.96 0.85 -7.92
C ASP A 44 8.84 0.43 -6.95
N LEU A 45 7.71 -0.07 -7.45
CA LEU A 45 6.53 -0.41 -6.64
C LEU A 45 6.83 -1.41 -5.51
N ASP A 46 7.77 -2.31 -5.75
CA ASP A 46 8.16 -3.34 -4.78
C ASP A 46 9.12 -2.83 -3.68
N LYS A 47 9.72 -1.65 -3.88
CA LYS A 47 10.73 -1.07 -2.96
C LYS A 47 10.36 0.30 -2.41
N ALA A 48 9.42 0.99 -3.05
CA ALA A 48 8.99 2.31 -2.64
C ALA A 48 8.39 2.26 -1.23
N VAL A 49 8.73 3.28 -0.43
CA VAL A 49 8.33 3.42 0.97
C VAL A 49 7.80 4.82 1.24
N GLY A 50 6.83 4.93 2.15
CA GLY A 50 6.22 6.20 2.57
C GLY A 50 5.77 7.06 1.38
N LYS A 51 6.37 8.26 1.25
CA LYS A 51 5.97 9.27 0.26
C LYS A 51 6.17 8.85 -1.20
N GLN A 52 7.17 8.03 -1.49
CA GLN A 52 7.39 7.55 -2.86
C GLN A 52 6.23 6.63 -3.27
N LEU A 53 5.80 5.75 -2.37
CA LEU A 53 4.66 4.86 -2.57
C LEU A 53 3.34 5.64 -2.66
N ASP A 54 3.17 6.69 -1.83
CA ASP A 54 2.00 7.59 -1.89
C ASP A 54 1.87 8.27 -3.25
N ILE A 55 2.97 8.77 -3.81
CA ILE A 55 2.99 9.37 -5.14
C ILE A 55 2.55 8.32 -6.17
N ILE A 56 3.14 7.12 -6.16
CA ILE A 56 2.74 6.04 -7.09
C ILE A 56 1.25 5.73 -6.98
N GLY A 57 0.73 5.65 -5.76
CA GLY A 57 -0.69 5.40 -5.54
C GLY A 57 -1.59 6.52 -6.07
N GLU A 58 -1.16 7.78 -5.96
CA GLU A 58 -1.87 8.93 -6.57
C GLU A 58 -1.96 8.79 -8.09
N TRP A 59 -0.86 8.41 -8.76
CA TRP A 59 -0.84 8.14 -10.21
C TRP A 59 -1.77 6.98 -10.61
N VAL A 60 -1.84 5.94 -9.78
CA VAL A 60 -2.71 4.77 -10.00
C VAL A 60 -4.18 5.06 -9.65
N GLY A 61 -4.44 6.15 -8.92
CA GLY A 61 -5.77 6.60 -8.51
C GLY A 61 -6.27 5.98 -7.20
N ARG A 62 -5.37 5.60 -6.28
CA ARG A 62 -5.71 5.08 -4.95
C ARG A 62 -4.86 5.70 -3.85
N ASN A 63 -5.53 6.33 -2.88
CA ASN A 63 -4.91 6.84 -1.67
C ASN A 63 -4.75 5.72 -0.61
N ARG A 64 -3.82 5.92 0.32
CA ARG A 64 -3.51 5.09 1.50
C ARG A 64 -4.61 5.11 2.56
N MET A 65 -5.45 6.14 2.56
CA MET A 65 -6.50 6.33 3.53
C MET A 65 -7.72 5.46 3.19
N ILE A 66 -8.09 4.58 4.12
CA ILE A 66 -9.31 3.75 4.02
C ILE A 66 -10.25 4.03 5.18
N GLN A 67 -11.55 3.83 4.97
CA GLN A 67 -12.49 3.79 6.08
C GLN A 67 -12.40 2.41 6.73
N THR A 68 -12.46 2.36 8.05
CA THR A 68 -12.60 1.11 8.81
C THR A 68 -13.64 1.31 9.90
N PRO A 69 -14.39 0.27 10.28
CA PRO A 69 -15.23 0.31 11.46
C PRO A 69 -14.38 0.74 12.67
N ILE A 70 -14.95 1.60 13.52
CA ILE A 70 -14.24 2.00 14.72
C ILE A 70 -14.24 0.81 15.68
N ASP A 71 -13.12 0.12 15.74
CA ASP A 71 -12.92 -0.95 16.72
C ASP A 71 -12.57 -0.32 18.07
N SER A 72 -13.22 -0.76 19.14
CA SER A 72 -12.83 -0.44 20.52
C SER A 72 -12.71 1.07 20.88
N TYR A 73 -13.65 1.91 20.45
CA TYR A 73 -13.72 3.33 20.89
C TYR A 73 -14.94 3.63 21.78
N TYR A 74 -16.05 2.95 21.51
CA TYR A 74 -17.27 3.09 22.28
C TYR A 74 -17.33 2.05 23.39
N PHE A 75 -18.10 2.37 24.43
CA PHE A 75 -18.37 1.46 25.54
C PHE A 75 -18.72 0.07 25.01
N SER A 76 -18.01 -0.94 25.50
CA SER A 76 -18.24 -2.34 25.16
C SER A 76 -18.10 -3.19 26.40
N PHE A 77 -18.94 -4.20 26.51
CA PHE A 77 -18.72 -5.28 27.46
C PHE A 77 -17.51 -6.11 27.02
N ASP A 78 -16.80 -6.69 27.99
CA ASP A 78 -15.69 -7.63 27.80
C ASP A 78 -14.45 -7.12 27.04
N ILE A 79 -14.32 -5.80 26.83
CA ILE A 79 -13.10 -5.17 26.32
C ILE A 79 -12.47 -4.35 27.44
N THR A 80 -11.22 -4.69 27.80
CA THR A 80 -10.41 -3.94 28.76
C THR A 80 -10.34 -2.46 28.34
N ASP A 81 -10.43 -1.54 29.30
CA ASP A 81 -10.40 -0.07 29.11
C ASP A 81 -11.63 0.57 28.44
N LEU A 82 -12.66 -0.19 28.04
CA LEU A 82 -13.91 0.34 27.45
C LEU A 82 -15.17 0.00 28.27
N GLY A 83 -14.98 -0.48 29.49
CA GLY A 83 -16.06 -0.83 30.42
C GLY A 83 -16.63 0.36 31.19
N PHE A 84 -17.30 0.07 32.31
CA PHE A 84 -17.87 1.10 33.18
C PHE A 84 -16.79 2.08 33.66
N ASP A 85 -17.17 3.35 33.81
CA ASP A 85 -16.32 4.48 34.22
C ASP A 85 -15.17 4.87 33.27
N SER A 86 -14.90 4.08 32.22
CA SER A 86 -13.85 4.36 31.21
C SER A 86 -14.39 4.53 29.78
N GLY A 87 -15.42 3.77 29.39
CA GLY A 87 -15.97 3.77 28.04
C GLY A 87 -16.86 4.99 27.73
N ARG A 88 -16.82 5.46 26.48
CA ARG A 88 -17.74 6.50 25.98
C ARG A 88 -18.98 5.89 25.34
N TRP A 89 -20.16 6.36 25.74
CA TRP A 89 -21.41 5.98 25.10
C TRP A 89 -21.48 6.54 23.67
N LYS A 90 -21.91 5.69 22.73
CA LYS A 90 -22.12 6.09 21.34
C LYS A 90 -23.38 6.94 21.21
N GLY A 91 -23.22 8.17 20.73
CA GLY A 91 -24.33 9.08 20.43
C GLY A 91 -25.01 8.77 19.08
N ARG A 92 -26.15 9.43 18.84
CA ARG A 92 -26.90 9.29 17.57
C ARG A 92 -26.15 9.83 16.34
N PHE A 93 -25.25 10.79 16.54
CA PHE A 93 -24.50 11.47 15.47
C PHE A 93 -23.03 11.05 15.41
N ASP A 94 -22.65 10.07 16.22
CA ASP A 94 -21.30 9.52 16.22
C ASP A 94 -21.09 8.62 15.00
N SER A 95 -19.88 8.66 14.44
CA SER A 95 -19.54 7.89 13.24
C SER A 95 -19.28 6.43 13.58
N ASP A 96 -19.80 5.53 12.75
CA ASP A 96 -19.51 4.08 12.84
C ASP A 96 -18.15 3.73 12.25
N LYS A 97 -17.58 4.64 11.47
CA LYS A 97 -16.35 4.45 10.70
C LYS A 97 -15.33 5.53 11.03
N SER A 98 -14.08 5.14 11.13
CA SER A 98 -12.93 6.04 11.20
C SER A 98 -12.06 5.87 9.97
N TYR A 99 -11.25 6.87 9.67
CA TYR A 99 -10.26 6.77 8.62
C TYR A 99 -8.92 6.37 9.22
N ILE A 100 -8.29 5.38 8.61
CA ILE A 100 -6.94 4.95 8.96
C ILE A 100 -6.04 5.00 7.73
N ASN A 101 -4.76 5.22 7.96
CA ASN A 101 -3.74 5.09 6.92
C ASN A 101 -3.19 3.68 6.94
N LEU A 102 -3.15 3.04 5.77
CA LEU A 102 -2.49 1.76 5.58
C LEU A 102 -0.97 1.88 5.76
N ASP A 103 -0.36 0.84 6.31
CA ASP A 103 1.07 0.59 6.23
C ASP A 103 1.50 0.34 4.78
N ASP A 104 2.81 0.45 4.52
CA ASP A 104 3.36 0.33 3.17
C ASP A 104 3.06 -1.04 2.54
N ASP A 105 3.02 -2.11 3.33
CA ASP A 105 2.82 -3.46 2.82
C ASP A 105 1.37 -3.70 2.40
N ASN A 106 0.40 -3.35 3.25
CA ASN A 106 -1.01 -3.41 2.87
C ASN A 106 -1.34 -2.42 1.74
N TYR A 107 -0.75 -1.23 1.75
CA TYR A 107 -0.98 -0.24 0.70
C TYR A 107 -0.46 -0.70 -0.66
N ARG A 108 0.69 -1.38 -0.71
CA ARG A 108 1.24 -1.96 -1.95
C ARG A 108 0.28 -2.99 -2.57
N VAL A 109 -0.40 -3.80 -1.76
CA VAL A 109 -1.41 -4.75 -2.24
C VAL A 109 -2.58 -4.01 -2.90
N VAL A 110 -3.06 -2.94 -2.28
CA VAL A 110 -4.15 -2.10 -2.85
C VAL A 110 -3.73 -1.48 -4.19
N ILE A 111 -2.51 -0.96 -4.29
CA ILE A 111 -1.99 -0.38 -5.54
C ILE A 111 -1.88 -1.46 -6.62
N LYS A 112 -1.29 -2.62 -6.33
CA LYS A 112 -1.16 -3.73 -7.30
C LYS A 112 -2.51 -4.22 -7.79
N ALA A 113 -3.47 -4.38 -6.89
CA ALA A 113 -4.84 -4.73 -7.25
C ALA A 113 -5.48 -3.69 -8.17
N LYS A 114 -5.28 -2.39 -7.89
CA LYS A 114 -5.81 -1.32 -8.73
C LYS A 114 -5.17 -1.28 -10.11
N ILE A 115 -3.86 -1.51 -10.21
CA ILE A 115 -3.17 -1.65 -11.51
C ILE A 115 -3.77 -2.82 -12.30
N GLY A 116 -3.95 -3.97 -11.67
CA GLY A 116 -4.59 -5.13 -12.29
C GLY A 116 -6.00 -4.81 -12.77
N ALA A 117 -6.82 -4.16 -11.94
CA ALA A 117 -8.16 -3.74 -12.30
C ALA A 117 -8.22 -2.75 -13.46
N ASN A 118 -7.28 -1.79 -13.51
CA ASN A 118 -7.20 -0.83 -14.61
C ASN A 118 -6.79 -1.49 -15.95
N ASN A 119 -6.05 -2.60 -15.89
CA ASN A 119 -5.63 -3.37 -17.06
C ASN A 119 -6.57 -4.55 -17.37
N TRP A 120 -7.71 -4.65 -16.69
CA TRP A 120 -8.62 -5.78 -16.84
C TRP A 120 -9.41 -5.69 -18.14
N ASP A 121 -9.44 -6.79 -18.90
CA ASP A 121 -10.18 -6.92 -20.16
C ASP A 121 -11.64 -7.36 -19.99
N GLY A 122 -12.09 -7.62 -18.74
CA GLY A 122 -13.44 -8.04 -18.42
C GLY A 122 -13.68 -9.56 -18.47
N THR A 123 -12.67 -10.36 -18.79
CA THR A 123 -12.80 -11.83 -18.83
C THR A 123 -12.57 -12.47 -17.46
N ALA A 124 -13.18 -13.65 -17.24
CA ALA A 124 -13.02 -14.41 -16.00
C ALA A 124 -11.60 -14.98 -15.82
N GLU A 125 -10.93 -15.35 -16.91
CA GLU A 125 -9.56 -15.88 -16.86
C GLU A 125 -8.56 -14.81 -16.40
N SER A 126 -8.63 -13.61 -16.99
CA SER A 126 -7.77 -12.50 -16.60
C SER A 126 -8.07 -12.01 -15.17
N PHE A 127 -9.31 -12.15 -14.70
CA PHE A 127 -9.71 -11.84 -13.33
C PHE A 127 -8.94 -12.69 -12.31
N ASN A 128 -8.79 -14.00 -12.54
CA ASN A 128 -8.02 -14.88 -11.67
C ASN A 128 -6.54 -14.49 -11.63
N ASN A 129 -5.97 -14.03 -12.75
CA ASN A 129 -4.60 -13.53 -12.79
C ASN A 129 -4.43 -12.27 -11.94
N ILE A 130 -5.41 -11.36 -11.95
CA ILE A 130 -5.38 -10.15 -11.11
C ILE A 130 -5.50 -10.50 -9.62
N LEU A 131 -6.36 -11.47 -9.30
CA LEU A 131 -6.53 -11.97 -7.93
C LEU A 131 -5.25 -12.58 -7.36
N SER A 132 -4.43 -13.23 -8.19
CA SER A 132 -3.18 -13.87 -7.74
C SER A 132 -2.22 -12.92 -7.00
N PHE A 133 -2.22 -11.62 -7.31
CA PHE A 133 -1.42 -10.61 -6.59
C PHE A 133 -1.82 -10.46 -5.11
N ILE A 134 -3.07 -10.79 -4.76
CA ILE A 134 -3.59 -10.75 -3.39
C ILE A 134 -3.14 -12.01 -2.61
N HIS A 135 -2.91 -13.12 -3.31
CA HIS A 135 -2.61 -14.42 -2.69
C HIS A 135 -1.21 -14.47 -2.06
N SER A 136 -0.26 -13.70 -2.61
CA SER A 136 1.18 -13.87 -2.36
C SER A 136 1.64 -13.56 -0.94
N ASN A 137 0.86 -12.83 -0.13
CA ASN A 137 1.36 -12.29 1.14
C ASN A 137 0.69 -12.86 2.40
N ASN A 138 -0.47 -13.52 2.31
CA ASN A 138 -1.29 -13.80 3.51
C ASN A 138 -1.93 -15.20 3.58
N GLY A 139 -1.58 -16.14 2.70
CA GLY A 139 -2.24 -17.47 2.67
C GLY A 139 -3.74 -17.37 2.34
N LEU A 140 -4.11 -16.31 1.62
CA LEU A 140 -5.47 -16.08 1.13
C LEU A 140 -5.64 -16.85 -0.18
N SER A 141 -6.71 -17.62 -0.28
CA SER A 141 -7.17 -18.21 -1.54
C SER A 141 -8.43 -17.49 -1.97
N VAL A 142 -8.37 -16.79 -3.10
CA VAL A 142 -9.53 -16.17 -3.71
C VAL A 142 -10.04 -17.04 -4.85
N SER A 143 -11.34 -17.28 -4.88
CA SER A 143 -12.04 -17.98 -5.96
C SER A 143 -13.11 -17.08 -6.57
N PHE A 144 -13.31 -17.24 -7.87
CA PHE A 144 -14.33 -16.58 -8.66
C PHE A 144 -15.40 -17.59 -9.07
N GLU A 145 -16.67 -17.23 -8.90
CA GLU A 145 -17.84 -18.01 -9.33
C GLU A 145 -18.82 -17.09 -10.05
N ASP A 146 -19.13 -17.39 -11.31
CA ASP A 146 -20.17 -16.69 -12.07
C ASP A 146 -21.53 -17.33 -11.76
N ASN A 147 -22.48 -16.53 -11.26
CA ASN A 147 -23.81 -17.02 -10.87
C ASN A 147 -24.77 -17.12 -12.07
N LEU A 148 -24.34 -16.72 -13.29
CA LEU A 148 -25.13 -16.73 -14.53
C LEU A 148 -26.40 -15.88 -14.50
N ASP A 149 -26.51 -14.94 -13.55
CA ASP A 149 -27.67 -14.09 -13.33
C ASP A 149 -27.32 -12.58 -13.38
N MET A 150 -26.27 -12.23 -14.15
CA MET A 150 -25.63 -10.91 -14.13
C MET A 150 -25.05 -10.55 -12.75
N SER A 151 -24.63 -11.56 -11.98
CA SER A 151 -23.78 -11.39 -10.81
C SER A 151 -22.67 -12.43 -10.77
N PHE A 152 -21.57 -12.08 -10.10
CA PHE A 152 -20.54 -13.06 -9.74
C PHE A 152 -20.14 -12.88 -8.28
N THR A 153 -19.64 -13.98 -7.72
CA THR A 153 -19.21 -14.08 -6.33
C THR A 153 -17.70 -14.27 -6.27
N VAL A 154 -17.04 -13.38 -5.53
CA VAL A 154 -15.62 -13.47 -5.19
C VAL A 154 -15.54 -13.97 -3.77
N THR A 155 -15.05 -15.20 -3.59
CA THR A 155 -14.87 -15.80 -2.27
C THR A 155 -13.41 -15.71 -1.85
N VAL A 156 -13.12 -15.03 -0.74
CA VAL A 156 -11.78 -14.96 -0.14
C VAL A 156 -11.75 -15.89 1.06
N LYS A 157 -10.91 -16.92 1.01
CA LYS A 157 -10.70 -17.87 2.12
C LYS A 157 -9.32 -17.71 2.73
N GLY A 158 -9.22 -17.69 4.05
CA GLY A 158 -7.93 -17.64 4.75
C GLY A 158 -8.06 -18.06 6.21
N LYS A 159 -6.94 -18.49 6.80
CA LYS A 159 -6.88 -18.99 8.18
C LYS A 159 -7.16 -17.89 9.23
N SER A 160 -6.66 -16.68 8.98
CA SER A 160 -6.90 -15.50 9.80
C SER A 160 -6.76 -14.27 8.92
N ILE A 161 -7.83 -13.50 8.76
CA ILE A 161 -7.84 -12.33 7.88
C ILE A 161 -7.91 -11.08 8.75
N SER A 162 -6.93 -10.18 8.60
CA SER A 162 -6.93 -8.91 9.33
C SER A 162 -8.19 -8.10 9.01
N THR A 163 -8.74 -7.40 10.01
CA THR A 163 -9.88 -6.49 9.87
C THR A 163 -9.65 -5.49 8.72
N ILE A 164 -8.43 -4.98 8.60
CA ILE A 164 -8.04 -4.05 7.53
C ILE A 164 -8.19 -4.71 6.15
N THR A 165 -7.72 -5.94 6.00
CA THR A 165 -7.83 -6.69 4.74
C THR A 165 -9.29 -7.01 4.39
N LYS A 166 -10.12 -7.35 5.39
CA LYS A 166 -11.57 -7.54 5.20
C LYS A 166 -12.21 -6.26 4.67
N GLU A 167 -11.87 -5.11 5.25
CA GLU A 167 -12.38 -3.81 4.82
C GLU A 167 -11.92 -3.43 3.41
N ILE A 168 -10.66 -3.72 3.06
CA ILE A 168 -10.14 -3.52 1.70
C ILE A 168 -11.00 -4.29 0.67
N ILE A 169 -11.36 -5.53 1.00
CA ILE A 169 -12.18 -6.40 0.14
C ILE A 169 -13.64 -5.88 0.10
N HIS A 170 -14.26 -5.68 1.26
CA HIS A 170 -15.68 -5.30 1.38
C HIS A 170 -15.99 -3.96 0.73
N GLN A 171 -15.11 -2.97 0.88
CA GLN A 171 -15.31 -1.64 0.30
C GLN A 171 -14.98 -1.59 -1.20
N GLY A 172 -14.68 -2.74 -1.80
CA GLY A 172 -14.43 -2.85 -3.23
C GLY A 172 -13.20 -2.06 -3.65
N TYR A 173 -12.20 -1.90 -2.77
CA TYR A 173 -10.95 -1.22 -3.15
C TYR A 173 -10.19 -1.96 -4.24
N LEU A 174 -10.44 -3.26 -4.39
CA LEU A 174 -10.01 -4.07 -5.53
C LEU A 174 -10.57 -3.56 -6.87
N SER A 175 -11.66 -2.79 -6.89
CA SER A 175 -12.22 -2.10 -8.07
C SER A 175 -12.53 -2.99 -9.29
N LEU A 176 -12.64 -4.29 -9.11
CA LEU A 176 -12.92 -5.22 -10.21
C LEU A 176 -14.43 -5.34 -10.37
N LYS A 177 -15.01 -4.49 -11.21
CA LYS A 177 -16.43 -4.52 -11.54
C LYS A 177 -16.65 -4.29 -13.03
N PRO A 178 -17.16 -5.28 -13.78
CA PRO A 178 -17.59 -5.08 -15.14
C PRO A 178 -18.90 -4.28 -15.17
N MET A 179 -19.16 -3.63 -16.30
CA MET A 179 -20.34 -2.78 -16.45
C MET A 179 -21.63 -3.62 -16.37
N GLY A 180 -22.57 -3.19 -15.53
CA GLY A 180 -23.90 -3.81 -15.44
C GLY A 180 -23.99 -5.11 -14.64
N ILE A 181 -22.89 -5.59 -14.05
CA ILE A 181 -22.85 -6.85 -13.29
C ILE A 181 -22.69 -6.57 -11.80
N THR A 182 -23.40 -7.32 -10.97
CA THR A 182 -23.30 -7.23 -9.51
C THR A 182 -22.14 -8.08 -9.00
N VAL A 183 -21.36 -7.54 -8.05
CA VAL A 183 -20.22 -8.24 -7.45
C VAL A 183 -20.52 -8.52 -5.99
N ASN A 184 -20.55 -9.81 -5.63
CA ASN A 184 -20.73 -10.26 -4.26
C ASN A 184 -19.38 -10.67 -3.69
N TYR A 185 -19.00 -10.11 -2.54
CA TYR A 185 -17.77 -10.49 -1.83
C TYR A 185 -18.13 -11.35 -0.63
N HIS A 186 -17.61 -12.57 -0.59
CA HIS A 186 -17.81 -13.50 0.53
C HIS A 186 -16.46 -13.79 1.19
N ILE A 187 -16.36 -13.61 2.50
CA ILE A 187 -15.14 -13.88 3.26
C ILE A 187 -15.39 -15.11 4.11
N VAL A 188 -14.52 -16.12 4.00
CA VAL A 188 -14.59 -17.35 4.79
C VAL A 188 -13.31 -17.47 5.61
N GLU A 189 -13.48 -17.59 6.92
CA GLU A 189 -12.37 -17.87 7.84
C GLU A 189 -12.42 -19.34 8.26
N GLY A 190 -11.26 -20.01 8.25
CA GLY A 190 -11.14 -21.43 8.58
C GLY A 190 -9.70 -21.92 8.60
#